data_AF-A0A947HCR2-F1
#
_entry.id   AF-A0A947HCR2-F1
#
_cell.length_a   1.000
_cell.length_b   1.000
_cell.length_c   1.000
_cell.angle_alpha   90.00
_cell.angle_beta   90.00
_cell.angle_gamma   90.00
#
_symmetry.space_group_name_H-M   'P 1'
#
loop_
_entity.id
_entity.type
_entity.pdbx_description
1 polymer ?
#
loop_
_entity_poly.entity_id
_entity_poly.type
_entity_poly.pdbx_seq_one_letter_code
_entity_poly.pdbx_strand_id
1 'polypeptide(L)'
;MPTQNKSLTQFLPWGLTLILLGALLYFAAIYHPPTNLELQQTKTDISLKLLDDLQAAIEAEKNAVLSLNREESQNFVLQVNQASHALESHRQVLDKWTQIQSTPTEKQLLLEFDQCWAQFKTLDQQLLAWATQESNIEAQKWSTLTGRKAWEQFELALNRLKQHSPKAMYNPEKEIAIAQSLIASLKILALHKPHIEAFTEQEMNQWEKEMQTQTALTQKNLNALAGQLSKPEWVDFNVAKQHWEAFQASTQKIIKLSRQNSNLKSIELSLGKKRVIATQCKGLLNELKNTYASQRFQATR
;
A
#
# COMPACT_ATOMS: atom_id res chain seq x y z
N MET A 1 -97.74 15.54 24.89
CA MET A 1 -96.28 15.71 25.08
C MET A 1 -95.57 15.05 23.91
N PRO A 2 -94.95 15.79 22.98
CA PRO A 2 -94.13 15.20 21.93
C PRO A 2 -92.64 15.26 22.30
N THR A 3 -91.95 14.13 22.20
CA THR A 3 -90.50 13.99 22.41
C THR A 3 -89.76 14.32 21.10
N GLN A 4 -89.03 15.45 21.09
CA GLN A 4 -88.11 15.81 20.01
C GLN A 4 -86.90 14.87 20.04
N ASN A 5 -86.86 13.94 19.10
CA ASN A 5 -85.73 13.05 18.87
C ASN A 5 -84.65 13.83 18.11
N LYS A 6 -83.67 14.39 18.82
CA LYS A 6 -82.51 15.07 18.21
C LYS A 6 -81.69 14.03 17.45
N SER A 7 -81.66 14.14 16.13
CA SER A 7 -81.01 13.18 15.24
C SER A 7 -79.50 13.16 15.47
N LEU A 8 -78.93 11.96 15.53
CA LEU A 8 -77.49 11.65 15.58
C LEU A 8 -76.64 12.34 14.48
N THR A 9 -77.28 12.97 13.49
CA THR A 9 -76.65 13.72 12.41
C THR A 9 -76.02 15.05 12.85
N GLN A 10 -76.35 15.59 14.03
CA GLN A 10 -75.72 16.83 14.53
C GLN A 10 -74.31 16.64 15.12
N PHE A 11 -73.90 15.41 15.45
CA PHE A 11 -72.59 15.12 16.05
C PHE A 11 -71.55 14.57 15.06
N LEU A 12 -71.98 14.13 13.88
CA LEU A 12 -71.12 13.63 12.80
C LEU A 12 -69.99 14.59 12.36
N PRO A 13 -70.21 15.93 12.24
CA PRO A 13 -69.13 16.84 11.83
C PRO A 13 -68.04 17.03 12.90
N TRP A 14 -68.37 16.85 14.18
CA TRP A 14 -67.42 17.00 15.29
C TRP A 14 -66.50 15.78 15.47
N GLY A 15 -66.99 14.58 15.14
CA GLY A 15 -66.17 13.36 15.14
C GLY A 15 -65.10 13.39 14.03
N LEU A 16 -65.46 13.86 12.83
CA LEU A 16 -64.52 14.00 11.71
C LEU A 16 -63.44 15.06 11.97
N THR A 17 -63.79 16.19 12.58
CA THR A 17 -62.80 17.22 12.93
C THR A 17 -61.82 16.75 13.99
N LEU A 18 -62.26 15.99 15.00
CA LEU A 18 -61.37 15.42 16.02
C LEU A 18 -60.42 14.36 15.44
N ILE A 19 -60.89 13.55 14.49
CA ILE A 19 -60.04 12.55 13.80
C ILE A 19 -59.00 13.26 12.92
N LEU A 20 -59.38 14.29 12.17
CA LEU A 20 -58.45 15.08 11.35
C LEU A 20 -57.43 15.83 12.20
N LEU A 21 -57.85 16.42 13.32
CA LEU A 21 -56.96 17.11 14.25
C LEU A 21 -56.00 16.12 14.93
N GLY A 22 -56.49 14.94 15.33
CA GLY A 22 -55.68 13.86 15.87
C GLY A 22 -54.66 13.34 14.87
N ALA A 23 -55.05 13.17 13.60
CA ALA A 23 -54.15 12.76 12.52
C ALA A 23 -53.09 13.83 12.21
N LEU A 24 -53.45 15.12 12.23
CA LEU A 24 -52.52 16.24 12.05
C LEU A 24 -51.53 16.36 13.21
N LEU A 25 -51.98 16.21 14.45
CA LEU A 25 -51.11 16.22 15.63
C LEU A 25 -50.19 14.99 15.66
N TYR A 26 -50.69 13.83 15.24
CA TYR A 26 -49.89 12.62 15.09
C TYR A 26 -48.84 12.78 13.99
N PHE A 27 -49.22 13.37 12.83
CA PHE A 27 -48.27 13.70 11.78
C PHE A 27 -47.25 14.74 12.23
N ALA A 28 -47.65 15.78 12.95
CA ALA A 28 -46.73 16.78 13.49
C ALA A 28 -45.76 16.16 14.50
N ALA A 29 -46.25 15.28 15.39
CA ALA A 29 -45.45 14.58 16.39
C ALA A 29 -44.41 13.62 15.77
N ILE A 30 -44.73 13.03 14.61
CA ILE A 30 -43.84 12.10 13.90
C ILE A 30 -42.91 12.84 12.92
N TYR A 31 -43.36 13.94 12.33
CA TYR A 31 -42.62 14.75 11.36
C TYR A 31 -42.21 16.10 11.96
N HIS A 32 -41.57 16.10 13.13
CA HIS A 32 -40.88 17.29 13.59
C HIS A 32 -39.58 17.45 12.80
N PRO A 33 -39.43 18.52 11.99
CA PRO A 33 -38.16 18.79 11.32
C PRO A 33 -37.09 19.01 12.40
N PRO A 34 -35.86 18.53 12.18
CA PRO A 34 -34.78 18.67 13.14
C PRO A 34 -34.57 20.15 13.46
N THR A 35 -34.37 20.46 14.73
CA THR A 35 -34.02 21.82 15.14
C THR A 35 -32.65 22.19 14.56
N ASN A 36 -32.39 23.49 14.38
CA ASN A 36 -31.07 23.96 13.93
C ASN A 36 -29.95 23.47 14.88
N LEU A 37 -30.23 23.36 16.18
CA LEU A 37 -29.29 22.83 17.17
C LEU A 37 -28.95 21.35 16.93
N GLU A 38 -29.96 20.50 16.73
CA GLU A 38 -29.77 19.06 16.45
C GLU A 38 -29.06 18.83 15.12
N LEU A 39 -29.38 19.65 14.11
CA LEU A 39 -28.72 19.60 12.81
C LEU A 39 -27.22 19.90 12.94
N GLN A 40 -26.86 21.02 13.60
CA GLN A 40 -25.46 21.41 13.75
C GLN A 40 -24.66 20.41 14.59
N GLN A 41 -25.27 19.87 15.65
CA GLN A 41 -24.65 18.81 16.44
C GLN A 41 -24.38 17.54 15.59
N THR A 42 -25.38 17.10 14.82
CA THR A 42 -25.23 15.93 13.95
C THR A 42 -24.11 16.13 12.93
N LYS A 43 -24.02 17.31 12.30
CA LYS A 43 -22.94 17.64 11.36
C LYS A 43 -21.57 17.63 12.05
N THR A 44 -21.43 18.21 13.25
CA THR A 44 -20.19 18.16 14.03
C THR A 44 -19.78 16.71 14.34
N ASP A 45 -20.72 15.88 14.80
CA ASP A 45 -20.46 14.48 15.14
C ASP A 45 -20.03 13.66 13.92
N ILE A 46 -20.63 13.90 12.76
CA ILE A 46 -20.22 13.25 11.50
C ILE A 46 -18.84 13.73 11.06
N SER A 47 -18.53 15.03 11.17
CA SER A 47 -17.18 15.53 10.86
C SER A 47 -16.10 14.94 11.76
N LEU A 48 -16.40 14.67 13.03
CA LEU A 48 -15.49 13.94 13.92
C LEU A 48 -15.25 12.51 13.43
N LYS A 49 -16.31 11.77 13.10
CA LYS A 49 -16.18 10.41 12.55
C LYS A 49 -15.37 10.38 11.25
N LEU A 50 -15.56 11.37 10.37
CA LEU A 50 -14.76 11.51 9.14
C LEU A 50 -13.26 11.72 9.44
N LEU A 51 -12.93 12.50 10.47
CA LEU A 51 -11.54 12.68 10.91
C LEU A 51 -10.94 11.37 11.45
N ASP A 52 -11.70 10.64 12.26
CA ASP A 52 -11.28 9.37 12.84
C ASP A 52 -11.05 8.31 11.75
N ASP A 53 -11.99 8.17 10.80
CA ASP A 53 -11.85 7.23 9.69
C ASP A 53 -10.67 7.59 8.78
N LEU A 54 -10.46 8.89 8.51
CA LEU A 54 -9.31 9.34 7.71
C LEU A 54 -8.00 9.02 8.42
N GLN A 55 -7.93 9.24 9.74
CA GLN A 55 -6.77 8.89 10.54
C GLN A 55 -6.52 7.37 10.51
N ALA A 56 -7.56 6.56 10.71
CA ALA A 56 -7.46 5.11 10.67
C ALA A 56 -6.96 4.61 9.31
N ALA A 57 -7.46 5.16 8.20
CA ALA A 57 -7.00 4.83 6.86
C ALA A 57 -5.50 5.16 6.68
N ILE A 58 -5.06 6.33 7.15
CA ILE A 58 -3.65 6.75 7.07
C ILE A 58 -2.76 5.83 7.91
N GLU A 59 -3.15 5.49 9.13
CA GLU A 59 -2.37 4.62 10.01
C GLU A 59 -2.24 3.20 9.43
N ALA A 60 -3.35 2.61 9.00
CA ALA A 60 -3.35 1.31 8.35
C ALA A 60 -2.49 1.32 7.07
N GLU A 61 -2.53 2.39 6.27
CA GLU A 61 -1.68 2.55 5.10
C GLU A 61 -0.20 2.55 5.47
N LYS A 62 0.20 3.30 6.50
CA LYS A 62 1.61 3.29 6.96
C LYS A 62 2.04 1.89 7.37
N ASN A 63 1.18 1.16 8.07
CA ASN A 63 1.48 -0.21 8.47
C ASN A 63 1.59 -1.15 7.26
N ALA A 64 0.73 -0.99 6.25
CA ALA A 64 0.82 -1.76 5.00
C ALA A 64 2.15 -1.54 4.29
N VAL A 65 2.59 -0.27 4.17
CA VAL A 65 3.85 0.09 3.50
C VAL A 65 5.09 -0.37 4.26
N LEU A 66 5.04 -0.35 5.59
CA LEU A 66 6.17 -0.69 6.46
C LEU A 66 6.25 -2.17 6.81
N SER A 67 5.24 -2.97 6.42
CA SER A 67 5.23 -4.39 6.71
C SER A 67 6.43 -5.11 6.10
N LEU A 68 6.93 -6.11 6.83
CA LEU A 68 8.06 -6.94 6.42
C LEU A 68 7.61 -8.20 5.67
N ASN A 69 6.30 -8.44 5.56
CA ASN A 69 5.76 -9.59 4.85
C ASN A 69 4.36 -9.34 4.25
N ARG A 70 4.11 -10.07 3.15
CA ARG A 70 2.91 -9.93 2.33
C ARG A 70 1.60 -10.16 3.08
N GLU A 71 1.56 -11.07 4.03
CA GLU A 71 0.34 -11.40 4.76
C GLU A 71 -0.09 -10.23 5.66
N GLU A 72 0.85 -9.68 6.43
CA GLU A 72 0.62 -8.48 7.23
C GLU A 72 0.25 -7.28 6.36
N SER A 73 1.00 -7.02 5.29
CA SER A 73 0.69 -5.94 4.33
C SER A 73 -0.74 -6.04 3.81
N GLN A 74 -1.17 -7.23 3.37
CA GLN A 74 -2.53 -7.47 2.90
C GLN A 74 -3.59 -7.23 3.98
N ASN A 75 -3.35 -7.66 5.22
CA ASN A 75 -4.26 -7.41 6.33
C ASN A 75 -4.43 -5.91 6.60
N PHE A 76 -3.35 -5.13 6.51
CA PHE A 76 -3.44 -3.67 6.62
C PHE A 76 -4.14 -3.04 5.42
N VAL A 77 -3.94 -3.53 4.20
CA VAL A 77 -4.73 -3.07 3.03
C VAL A 77 -6.23 -3.28 3.24
N LEU A 78 -6.65 -4.40 3.84
CA LEU A 78 -8.05 -4.61 4.21
C LEU A 78 -8.55 -3.55 5.20
N GLN A 79 -7.75 -3.18 6.20
CA GLN A 79 -8.08 -2.13 7.16
C GLN A 79 -8.20 -0.75 6.48
N VAL A 80 -7.29 -0.42 5.54
CA VAL A 80 -7.39 0.83 4.76
C VAL A 80 -8.70 0.89 3.97
N ASN A 81 -9.07 -0.21 3.32
CA ASN A 81 -10.32 -0.30 2.57
C ASN A 81 -11.54 -0.15 3.48
N GLN A 82 -11.55 -0.79 4.65
CA GLN A 82 -12.63 -0.66 5.64
C GLN A 82 -12.79 0.78 6.12
N ALA A 83 -11.69 1.43 6.51
CA ALA A 83 -11.71 2.83 6.95
C ALA A 83 -12.15 3.78 5.82
N SER A 84 -11.67 3.57 4.59
CA SER A 84 -12.08 4.35 3.42
C SER A 84 -13.56 4.19 3.07
N HIS A 85 -14.12 2.99 3.25
CA HIS A 85 -15.55 2.74 3.09
C HIS A 85 -16.38 3.43 4.17
N ALA A 86 -15.94 3.39 5.43
CA ALA A 86 -16.59 4.11 6.53
C ALA A 86 -16.60 5.62 6.28
N LEU A 87 -15.46 6.19 5.86
CA LEU A 87 -15.34 7.59 5.50
C LEU A 87 -16.29 7.98 4.37
N GLU A 88 -16.35 7.19 3.29
CA GLU A 88 -17.27 7.45 2.17
C GLU A 88 -18.75 7.39 2.60
N SER A 89 -19.11 6.45 3.48
CA SER A 89 -20.45 6.36 4.07
C SER A 89 -20.78 7.61 4.88
N HIS A 90 -19.89 8.02 5.80
CA HIS A 90 -20.10 9.23 6.61
C HIS A 90 -20.14 10.51 5.76
N ARG A 91 -19.35 10.58 4.67
CA ARG A 91 -19.37 11.69 3.73
C ARG A 91 -20.73 11.82 3.04
N GLN A 92 -21.31 10.70 2.59
CA GLN A 92 -22.65 10.69 2.00
C GLN A 92 -23.74 11.07 3.00
N VAL A 93 -23.59 10.70 4.28
CA VAL A 93 -24.50 11.16 5.33
C VAL A 93 -24.36 12.67 5.53
N LEU A 94 -23.14 13.21 5.59
CA LEU A 94 -22.90 14.65 5.72
C LEU A 94 -23.52 15.42 4.56
N ASP A 95 -23.37 14.94 3.32
CA ASP A 95 -23.95 15.56 2.13
C ASP A 95 -25.49 15.66 2.21
N LYS A 96 -26.17 14.61 2.71
CA LYS A 96 -27.62 14.66 2.94
C LYS A 96 -28.01 15.76 3.94
N TRP A 97 -27.24 15.92 5.02
CA TRP A 97 -27.50 16.94 6.03
C TRP A 97 -27.20 18.36 5.56
N THR A 98 -26.20 18.55 4.70
CA THR A 98 -25.92 19.86 4.10
C THR A 98 -26.97 20.24 3.07
N GLN A 99 -27.62 19.29 2.39
CA GLN A 99 -28.75 19.59 1.48
C GLN A 99 -29.97 20.17 2.21
N ILE A 100 -30.22 19.78 3.47
CA ILE A 100 -31.36 20.29 4.27
C ILE A 100 -31.18 21.77 4.58
N GLN A 101 -30.00 22.13 5.11
CA GLN A 101 -29.66 23.50 5.43
C GLN A 101 -28.14 23.61 5.44
N SER A 102 -27.58 24.56 4.69
CA SER A 102 -26.15 24.83 4.71
C SER A 102 -25.85 26.27 4.30
N THR A 103 -24.79 26.82 4.88
CA THR A 103 -24.28 28.15 4.50
C THR A 103 -23.40 28.03 3.24
N PRO A 104 -23.17 29.13 2.50
CA PRO A 104 -22.23 29.13 1.37
C PRO A 104 -20.83 28.63 1.75
N THR A 105 -20.34 28.99 2.95
CA THR A 105 -19.05 28.54 3.48
C THR A 105 -19.02 27.03 3.70
N GLU A 106 -20.08 26.44 4.27
CA GLU A 106 -20.17 24.98 4.44
C GLU A 106 -20.13 24.24 3.12
N LYS A 107 -20.88 24.73 2.12
CA LYS A 107 -20.90 24.12 0.78
C LYS A 107 -19.54 24.17 0.12
N GLN A 108 -18.84 25.29 0.24
CA GLN A 108 -17.50 25.46 -0.33
C GLN A 108 -16.49 24.51 0.32
N LEU A 109 -16.45 24.45 1.65
CA LEU A 109 -15.55 23.56 2.39
C LEU A 109 -15.82 22.08 2.09
N LEU A 110 -17.10 21.68 1.97
CA LEU A 110 -17.45 20.31 1.61
C LEU A 110 -17.01 19.97 0.18
N LEU A 111 -17.17 20.89 -0.77
CA LEU A 111 -16.70 20.71 -2.14
C LEU A 111 -15.17 20.56 -2.20
N GLU A 112 -14.44 21.40 -1.46
CA GLU A 112 -12.98 21.29 -1.37
C GLU A 112 -12.55 19.98 -0.72
N PHE A 113 -13.27 19.53 0.31
CA PHE A 113 -13.03 18.23 0.91
C PHE A 113 -13.27 17.08 -0.07
N ASP A 114 -14.36 17.11 -0.83
CA ASP A 114 -14.67 16.07 -1.83
C ASP A 114 -13.57 15.96 -2.89
N GLN A 115 -13.04 17.09 -3.36
CA GLN A 115 -11.91 17.13 -4.29
C GLN A 115 -10.64 16.56 -3.65
N CYS A 116 -10.33 16.96 -2.41
CA CYS A 116 -9.19 16.44 -1.67
C CYS A 116 -9.29 14.92 -1.47
N TRP A 117 -10.46 14.44 -1.07
CA TRP A 117 -10.74 13.03 -0.83
C TRP A 117 -10.61 12.18 -2.11
N ALA A 118 -11.09 12.69 -3.25
CA ALA A 118 -10.92 12.01 -4.54
C ALA A 118 -9.44 11.85 -4.92
N GLN A 119 -8.62 12.90 -4.69
CA GLN A 119 -7.18 12.83 -4.89
C GLN A 119 -6.52 11.85 -3.92
N PHE A 120 -6.90 11.90 -2.64
CA PHE A 120 -6.40 10.98 -1.61
C PHE A 120 -6.65 9.52 -2.02
N LYS A 121 -7.90 9.18 -2.39
CA LYS A 121 -8.28 7.82 -2.82
C LYS A 121 -7.48 7.33 -4.03
N THR A 122 -7.23 8.21 -5.01
CA THR A 122 -6.45 7.85 -6.20
C THR A 122 -5.01 7.49 -5.83
N LEU A 123 -4.36 8.31 -5.00
CA LEU A 123 -3.00 8.04 -4.52
C LEU A 123 -2.97 6.80 -3.61
N ASP A 124 -4.02 6.59 -2.82
CA ASP A 124 -4.16 5.43 -1.96
C ASP A 124 -4.23 4.12 -2.76
N GLN A 125 -5.10 4.05 -3.75
CA GLN A 125 -5.21 2.87 -4.62
C GLN A 125 -3.88 2.52 -5.31
N GLN A 126 -3.17 3.53 -5.82
CA GLN A 126 -1.86 3.34 -6.43
C GLN A 126 -0.84 2.80 -5.41
N LEU A 127 -0.83 3.38 -4.20
CA LEU A 127 0.08 2.97 -3.13
C LEU A 127 -0.19 1.52 -2.68
N LEU A 128 -1.45 1.16 -2.43
CA LEU A 128 -1.83 -0.18 -1.95
C LEU A 128 -1.52 -1.26 -3.00
N ALA A 129 -1.65 -0.93 -4.29
CA ALA A 129 -1.24 -1.81 -5.37
C ALA A 129 0.27 -2.10 -5.36
N TRP A 130 1.11 -1.15 -4.94
CA TRP A 130 2.54 -1.38 -4.79
C TRP A 130 2.93 -2.05 -3.47
N ALA A 131 2.26 -1.68 -2.38
CA ALA A 131 2.49 -2.25 -1.05
C ALA A 131 2.25 -3.77 -1.04
N THR A 132 1.30 -4.26 -1.84
CA THR A 132 0.99 -5.71 -1.94
C THR A 132 1.92 -6.50 -2.88
N GLN A 133 2.62 -5.83 -3.79
CA GLN A 133 3.59 -6.48 -4.70
C GLN A 133 4.84 -6.93 -3.95
N GLU A 134 5.34 -6.09 -3.04
CA GLU A 134 6.54 -6.34 -2.22
C GLU A 134 7.77 -6.83 -3.00
N SER A 135 8.03 -6.25 -4.16
CA SER A 135 9.02 -6.78 -5.09
C SER A 135 10.45 -6.75 -4.52
N ASN A 136 10.78 -5.75 -3.70
CA ASN A 136 12.10 -5.63 -3.07
C ASN A 136 12.28 -6.69 -1.97
N ILE A 137 11.24 -6.97 -1.19
CA ILE A 137 11.26 -8.03 -0.16
C ILE A 137 11.42 -9.40 -0.82
N GLU A 138 10.69 -9.65 -1.92
CA GLU A 138 10.83 -10.88 -2.70
C GLU A 138 12.23 -11.01 -3.29
N ALA A 139 12.81 -9.93 -3.84
CA ALA A 139 14.18 -9.91 -4.35
C ALA A 139 15.20 -10.22 -3.24
N GLN A 140 15.03 -9.64 -2.05
CA GLN A 140 15.89 -9.88 -0.91
C GLN A 140 15.83 -11.35 -0.46
N LYS A 141 14.63 -11.91 -0.29
CA LYS A 141 14.43 -13.32 0.05
C LYS A 141 15.04 -14.25 -1.01
N TRP A 142 14.86 -13.90 -2.29
CA TRP A 142 15.42 -14.67 -3.39
C TRP A 142 16.95 -14.64 -3.39
N SER A 143 17.55 -13.47 -3.15
CA SER A 143 19.00 -13.30 -3.03
C SER A 143 19.59 -14.11 -1.87
N THR A 144 18.99 -14.00 -0.68
CA THR A 144 19.52 -14.62 0.55
C THR A 144 19.37 -16.13 0.59
N LEU A 145 18.30 -16.68 -0.02
CA LEU A 145 18.03 -18.11 -0.02
C LEU A 145 18.49 -18.77 -1.33
N THR A 146 17.82 -18.45 -2.44
CA THR A 146 18.02 -19.14 -3.72
C THR A 146 19.33 -18.75 -4.39
N GLY A 147 19.61 -17.45 -4.47
CA GLY A 147 20.83 -16.91 -5.08
C GLY A 147 22.08 -17.35 -4.34
N ARG A 148 22.08 -17.20 -3.01
CA ARG A 148 23.17 -17.68 -2.16
C ARG A 148 23.41 -19.18 -2.32
N LYS A 149 22.36 -20.00 -2.26
CA LYS A 149 22.49 -21.45 -2.42
C LYS A 149 23.09 -21.83 -3.78
N ALA A 150 22.67 -21.19 -4.86
CA ALA A 150 23.23 -21.43 -6.18
C ALA A 150 24.74 -21.06 -6.24
N TRP A 151 25.12 -19.93 -5.63
CA TRP A 151 26.51 -19.53 -5.50
C TRP A 151 27.34 -20.51 -4.65
N GLU A 152 26.83 -20.97 -3.51
CA GLU A 152 27.51 -21.97 -2.66
C GLU A 152 27.74 -23.29 -3.41
N GLN A 153 26.77 -23.75 -4.22
CA GLN A 153 26.96 -24.95 -5.03
C GLN A 153 28.00 -24.76 -6.13
N PHE A 154 28.06 -23.56 -6.73
CA PHE A 154 29.12 -23.19 -7.67
C PHE A 154 30.50 -23.21 -7.00
N GLU A 155 30.60 -22.62 -5.81
CA GLU A 155 31.82 -22.62 -5.01
C GLU A 155 32.29 -24.04 -4.67
N LEU A 156 31.39 -24.88 -4.16
CA LEU A 156 31.69 -26.27 -3.83
C LEU A 156 32.16 -27.08 -5.04
N ALA A 157 31.56 -26.87 -6.22
CA ALA A 157 31.97 -27.54 -7.45
C ALA A 157 33.37 -27.09 -7.91
N LEU A 158 33.67 -25.79 -7.85
CA LEU A 158 35.01 -25.28 -8.19
C LEU A 158 36.08 -25.71 -7.18
N ASN A 159 35.75 -25.82 -5.89
CA ASN A 159 36.69 -26.30 -4.88
C ASN A 159 36.99 -27.81 -5.00
N ARG A 160 36.04 -28.62 -5.48
CA ARG A 160 36.29 -30.03 -5.82
C ARG A 160 37.34 -30.20 -6.91
N LEU A 161 37.36 -29.31 -7.90
CA LEU A 161 38.41 -29.30 -8.94
C LEU A 161 39.83 -29.13 -8.37
N LYS A 162 39.97 -28.44 -7.23
CA LYS A 162 41.25 -28.31 -6.52
C LYS A 162 41.64 -29.61 -5.82
N GLN A 163 40.67 -30.25 -5.19
CA GLN A 163 40.88 -31.47 -4.39
C GLN A 163 41.24 -32.69 -5.25
N HIS A 164 40.65 -32.81 -6.44
CA HIS A 164 40.92 -33.92 -7.37
C HIS A 164 42.21 -33.75 -8.19
N SER A 165 42.95 -32.65 -8.01
CA SER A 165 44.24 -32.44 -8.68
C SER A 165 45.37 -33.15 -7.92
N PRO A 166 46.11 -34.09 -8.55
CA PRO A 166 47.29 -34.68 -7.93
C PRO A 166 48.30 -33.59 -7.52
N LYS A 167 48.92 -33.68 -6.34
CA LYS A 167 49.93 -32.68 -5.89
C LYS A 167 51.09 -32.49 -6.88
N ALA A 168 51.42 -33.53 -7.64
CA ALA A 168 52.44 -33.48 -8.70
C ALA A 168 52.01 -32.69 -9.96
N MET A 169 50.72 -32.33 -10.08
CA MET A 169 50.13 -31.55 -11.17
C MET A 169 49.68 -30.15 -10.69
N TYR A 170 50.34 -29.59 -9.69
CA TYR A 170 50.05 -28.22 -9.26
C TYR A 170 50.18 -27.25 -10.44
N ASN A 171 49.07 -26.58 -10.77
CA ASN A 171 49.01 -25.56 -11.80
C ASN A 171 48.56 -24.23 -11.17
N PRO A 172 49.47 -23.27 -10.98
CA PRO A 172 49.12 -21.99 -10.35
C PRO A 172 48.11 -21.18 -11.18
N GLU A 173 48.13 -21.30 -12.51
CA GLU A 173 47.17 -20.59 -13.37
C GLU A 173 45.75 -21.12 -13.17
N LYS A 174 45.60 -22.43 -12.98
CA LYS A 174 44.32 -23.08 -12.69
C LYS A 174 43.74 -22.59 -11.36
N GLU A 175 44.57 -22.55 -10.31
CA GLU A 175 44.18 -22.05 -8.99
C GLU A 175 43.79 -20.58 -9.03
N ILE A 176 44.53 -19.75 -9.78
CA ILE A 176 44.20 -18.34 -10.00
C ILE A 176 42.86 -18.21 -10.72
N ALA A 177 42.62 -18.97 -11.79
CA ALA A 177 41.36 -18.92 -12.53
C ALA A 177 40.15 -19.31 -11.67
N ILE A 178 40.29 -20.34 -10.82
CA ILE A 178 39.26 -20.72 -9.85
C ILE A 178 39.03 -19.58 -8.85
N ALA A 179 40.09 -19.07 -8.21
CA ALA A 179 39.97 -18.00 -7.21
C ALA A 179 39.32 -16.74 -7.80
N GLN A 180 39.73 -16.32 -9.00
CA GLN A 180 39.16 -15.16 -9.67
C GLN A 180 37.69 -15.36 -10.07
N SER A 181 37.29 -16.59 -10.42
CA SER A 181 35.87 -16.93 -10.68
C SER A 181 35.02 -16.82 -9.41
N LEU A 182 35.53 -17.32 -8.28
CA LEU A 182 34.84 -17.22 -6.98
C LEU A 182 34.73 -15.78 -6.51
N ILE A 183 35.80 -15.00 -6.61
CA ILE A 183 35.81 -13.57 -6.23
C ILE A 183 34.81 -12.78 -7.09
N ALA A 184 34.83 -12.96 -8.41
CA ALA A 184 33.94 -12.23 -9.31
C ALA A 184 32.47 -12.59 -9.05
N SER A 185 32.15 -13.88 -8.92
CA SER A 185 30.77 -14.33 -8.62
C SER A 185 30.28 -13.89 -7.23
N LEU A 186 31.15 -13.89 -6.22
CA LEU A 186 30.83 -13.38 -4.88
C LEU A 186 30.53 -11.87 -4.91
N LYS A 187 31.26 -11.10 -5.72
CA LYS A 187 30.96 -9.67 -5.94
C LYS A 187 29.57 -9.48 -6.53
N ILE A 188 29.12 -10.31 -7.49
CA ILE A 188 27.73 -10.27 -8.00
C ILE A 188 26.74 -10.46 -6.85
N LEU A 189 26.95 -11.49 -6.01
CA LEU A 189 26.08 -11.75 -4.86
C LEU A 189 26.04 -10.55 -3.88
N ALA A 190 27.19 -9.93 -3.62
CA ALA A 190 27.29 -8.76 -2.76
C ALA A 190 26.58 -7.53 -3.35
N LEU A 191 26.56 -7.39 -4.68
CA LEU A 191 25.89 -6.31 -5.40
C LEU A 191 24.38 -6.44 -5.43
N HIS A 192 23.80 -7.60 -5.13
CA HIS A 192 22.34 -7.75 -5.08
C HIS A 192 21.70 -6.78 -4.08
N LYS A 193 22.29 -6.63 -2.88
CA LYS A 193 21.74 -5.75 -1.84
C LYS A 193 21.66 -4.28 -2.27
N PRO A 194 22.76 -3.61 -2.66
CA PRO A 194 22.68 -2.22 -3.10
C PRO A 194 21.83 -2.03 -4.35
N HIS A 195 21.67 -3.04 -5.20
CA HIS A 195 20.71 -2.99 -6.31
C HIS A 195 19.24 -3.04 -5.85
N ILE A 196 18.91 -3.90 -4.88
CA ILE A 196 17.58 -4.01 -4.28
C ILE A 196 17.17 -2.74 -3.52
N GLU A 197 18.15 -2.08 -2.89
CA GLU A 197 17.94 -0.88 -2.07
C GLU A 197 18.11 0.43 -2.86
N ALA A 198 18.42 0.36 -4.16
CA ALA A 198 18.63 1.55 -4.98
C ALA A 198 17.33 2.37 -5.13
N PHE A 199 17.45 3.68 -4.91
CA PHE A 199 16.32 4.61 -4.98
C PHE A 199 16.02 5.05 -6.41
N THR A 200 17.05 5.06 -7.27
CA THR A 200 16.92 5.58 -8.63
C THR A 200 17.28 4.53 -9.68
N GLU A 201 16.65 4.64 -10.86
CA GLU A 201 16.99 3.77 -12.00
C GLU A 201 18.46 3.93 -12.44
N GLN A 202 19.04 5.11 -12.21
CA GLN A 202 20.45 5.39 -12.51
C GLN A 202 21.39 4.57 -11.62
N GLU A 203 21.13 4.52 -10.30
CA GLU A 203 21.90 3.68 -9.38
C GLU A 203 21.76 2.19 -9.76
N MET A 204 20.55 1.75 -10.09
CA MET A 204 20.31 0.37 -10.55
C MET A 204 21.10 0.05 -11.82
N ASN A 205 21.13 0.96 -12.80
CA ASN A 205 21.93 0.81 -14.02
C ASN A 205 23.42 0.68 -13.70
N GLN A 206 23.93 1.46 -12.74
CA GLN A 206 25.32 1.39 -12.31
C GLN A 206 25.65 0.03 -11.70
N TRP A 207 24.80 -0.48 -10.80
CA TRP A 207 25.02 -1.79 -10.19
C TRP A 207 24.91 -2.93 -11.20
N GLU A 208 23.96 -2.85 -12.14
CA GLU A 208 23.83 -3.84 -13.22
C GLU A 208 25.06 -3.86 -14.13
N LYS A 209 25.63 -2.71 -14.46
CA LYS A 209 26.88 -2.62 -15.22
C LYS A 209 28.05 -3.29 -14.49
N GLU A 210 28.14 -3.09 -13.17
CA GLU A 210 29.15 -3.77 -12.36
C GLU A 210 28.91 -5.29 -12.31
N MET A 211 27.67 -5.74 -12.11
CA MET A 211 27.31 -7.17 -12.16
C MET A 211 27.64 -7.81 -13.51
N GLN A 212 27.39 -7.10 -14.63
CA GLN A 212 27.74 -7.55 -15.98
C GLN A 212 29.26 -7.67 -16.15
N THR A 213 30.02 -6.72 -15.59
CA THR A 213 31.49 -6.78 -15.59
C THR A 213 31.99 -8.01 -14.84
N GLN A 214 31.47 -8.27 -13.65
CA GLN A 214 31.83 -9.46 -12.87
C GLN A 214 31.35 -10.77 -13.53
N THR A 215 30.22 -10.75 -14.24
CA THR A 215 29.73 -11.87 -15.04
C THR A 215 30.71 -12.20 -16.16
N ALA A 216 31.16 -11.18 -16.92
CA ALA A 216 32.14 -11.35 -17.98
C ALA A 216 33.49 -11.87 -17.45
N LEU A 217 33.94 -11.37 -16.29
CA LEU A 217 35.16 -11.86 -15.64
C LEU A 217 35.03 -13.33 -15.23
N THR A 218 33.91 -13.72 -14.62
CA THR A 218 33.67 -15.13 -14.24
C THR A 218 33.69 -16.02 -15.49
N GLN A 219 32.98 -15.63 -16.55
CA GLN A 219 32.95 -16.40 -17.79
C GLN A 219 34.34 -16.53 -18.44
N LYS A 220 35.12 -15.44 -18.48
CA LYS A 220 36.49 -15.45 -18.97
C LYS A 220 37.36 -16.44 -18.19
N ASN A 221 37.26 -16.44 -16.87
CA ASN A 221 38.06 -17.31 -16.01
C ASN A 221 37.63 -18.77 -16.11
N LEU A 222 36.34 -19.06 -16.24
CA LEU A 222 35.84 -20.40 -16.51
C LEU A 222 36.31 -20.93 -17.88
N ASN A 223 36.38 -20.06 -18.90
CA ASN A 223 36.91 -20.42 -20.21
C ASN A 223 38.42 -20.70 -20.15
N ALA A 224 39.19 -19.89 -19.42
CA ALA A 224 40.61 -20.12 -19.20
C ALA A 224 40.85 -21.44 -18.45
N LEU A 225 40.06 -21.71 -17.41
CA LEU A 225 40.09 -22.94 -16.64
C LEU A 225 39.84 -24.17 -17.53
N ALA A 226 38.85 -24.11 -18.43
CA ALA A 226 38.51 -25.22 -19.34
C ALA A 226 39.70 -25.67 -20.21
N GLY A 227 40.56 -24.73 -20.62
CA GLY A 227 41.77 -25.02 -21.41
C GLY A 227 42.87 -25.77 -20.64
N GLN A 228 42.72 -25.91 -19.32
CA GLN A 228 43.72 -26.47 -18.42
C GLN A 228 43.26 -27.78 -17.74
N LEU A 229 42.07 -28.29 -18.09
CA LEU A 229 41.48 -29.47 -17.47
C LEU A 229 41.95 -30.78 -18.11
N SER A 230 42.26 -31.76 -17.27
CA SER A 230 42.37 -33.17 -17.64
C SER A 230 40.99 -33.82 -17.79
N LYS A 231 40.93 -34.98 -18.46
CA LYS A 231 39.67 -35.70 -18.73
C LYS A 231 38.80 -35.97 -17.48
N PRO A 232 39.34 -36.40 -16.32
CA PRO A 232 38.53 -36.63 -15.12
C PRO A 232 37.90 -35.36 -14.54
N GLU A 233 38.56 -34.20 -14.71
CA GLU A 233 38.13 -32.92 -14.12
C GLU A 233 36.95 -32.29 -14.86
N TRP A 234 36.66 -32.72 -16.09
CA TRP A 234 35.52 -32.22 -16.86
C TRP A 234 34.17 -32.49 -16.19
N VAL A 235 34.05 -33.55 -15.37
CA VAL A 235 32.81 -33.85 -14.65
C VAL A 235 32.50 -32.75 -13.64
N ASP A 236 33.44 -32.44 -12.74
CA ASP A 236 33.28 -31.39 -11.73
C ASP A 236 33.15 -30.00 -12.38
N PHE A 237 33.86 -29.74 -13.48
CA PHE A 237 33.76 -28.48 -14.21
C PHE A 237 32.38 -28.27 -14.84
N ASN A 238 31.77 -29.31 -15.41
CA ASN A 238 30.42 -29.22 -15.96
C ASN A 238 29.38 -28.98 -14.87
N VAL A 239 29.55 -29.61 -13.69
CA VAL A 239 28.72 -29.33 -12.51
C VAL A 239 28.88 -27.88 -12.07
N ALA A 240 30.11 -27.35 -12.04
CA ALA A 240 30.35 -25.94 -11.73
C ALA A 240 29.66 -25.00 -12.73
N LYS A 241 29.75 -25.27 -14.04
CA LYS A 241 29.05 -24.51 -15.07
C LYS A 241 27.53 -24.50 -14.88
N GLN A 242 26.94 -25.64 -14.57
CA GLN A 242 25.50 -25.73 -14.31
C GLN A 242 25.09 -24.86 -13.12
N HIS A 243 25.85 -24.89 -12.02
CA HIS A 243 25.56 -24.05 -10.85
C HIS A 243 25.81 -22.56 -11.12
N TRP A 244 26.79 -22.22 -11.95
CA TRP A 244 26.99 -20.85 -12.43
C TRP A 244 25.79 -20.34 -13.23
N GLU A 245 25.26 -21.13 -14.15
CA GLU A 245 24.06 -20.79 -14.92
C GLU A 245 22.82 -20.62 -14.02
N ALA A 246 22.66 -21.50 -13.02
CA ALA A 246 21.60 -21.36 -12.02
C ALA A 246 21.74 -20.08 -11.19
N PHE A 247 22.97 -19.72 -10.80
CA PHE A 247 23.26 -18.47 -10.10
C PHE A 247 22.95 -17.25 -10.98
N GLN A 248 23.37 -17.25 -12.26
CA GLN A 248 23.05 -16.21 -13.24
C GLN A 248 21.53 -16.04 -13.42
N ALA A 249 20.79 -17.13 -13.59
CA ALA A 249 19.33 -17.10 -13.70
C ALA A 249 18.68 -16.50 -12.44
N SER A 250 19.21 -16.83 -11.26
CA SER A 250 18.79 -16.24 -10.00
C SER A 250 19.07 -14.73 -9.95
N THR A 251 20.26 -14.28 -10.36
CA THR A 251 20.61 -12.86 -10.45
C THR A 251 19.67 -12.10 -11.38
N GLN A 252 19.32 -12.66 -12.55
CA GLN A 252 18.37 -12.03 -13.47
C GLN A 252 16.97 -11.87 -12.86
N LYS A 253 16.49 -12.87 -12.12
CA LYS A 253 15.22 -12.80 -11.40
C LYS A 253 15.25 -11.71 -10.31
N ILE A 254 16.36 -11.59 -9.58
CA ILE A 254 16.56 -10.55 -8.56
C ILE A 254 16.54 -9.16 -9.21
N ILE A 255 17.27 -8.97 -10.31
CA ILE A 255 17.29 -7.70 -11.05
C ILE A 255 15.87 -7.30 -11.48
N LYS A 256 15.11 -8.25 -12.06
CA LYS A 256 13.73 -8.01 -12.48
C LYS A 256 12.82 -7.59 -11.32
N LEU A 257 12.91 -8.28 -10.19
CA LEU A 257 12.12 -7.96 -8.99
C LEU A 257 12.51 -6.61 -8.38
N SER A 258 13.82 -6.35 -8.27
CA SER A 258 14.32 -5.08 -7.77
C SER A 258 13.85 -3.91 -8.67
N ARG A 259 13.88 -4.04 -10.00
CA ARG A 259 13.42 -3.01 -10.95
C ARG A 259 11.96 -2.61 -10.82
N GLN A 260 11.10 -3.51 -10.33
CA GLN A 260 9.72 -3.16 -10.04
C GLN A 260 9.65 -2.09 -8.94
N ASN A 261 10.57 -2.19 -7.96
CA ASN A 261 10.82 -1.25 -6.88
C ASN A 261 9.55 -0.82 -6.13
N SER A 262 8.62 -1.76 -5.92
CA SER A 262 7.28 -1.43 -5.43
C SER A 262 7.31 -0.93 -3.99
N ASN A 263 8.19 -1.46 -3.14
CA ASN A 263 8.31 -1.02 -1.76
C ASN A 263 8.81 0.43 -1.67
N LEU A 264 9.89 0.79 -2.36
CA LEU A 264 10.40 2.18 -2.32
C LEU A 264 9.41 3.16 -2.94
N LYS A 265 8.78 2.82 -4.07
CA LYS A 265 7.71 3.65 -4.68
C LYS A 265 6.54 3.88 -3.72
N SER A 266 6.12 2.84 -3.00
CA SER A 266 5.05 2.95 -2.01
C SER A 266 5.44 3.87 -0.84
N ILE A 267 6.68 3.76 -0.33
CA ILE A 267 7.22 4.62 0.74
C ILE A 267 7.30 6.07 0.27
N GLU A 268 7.86 6.33 -0.90
CA GLU A 268 8.01 7.67 -1.47
C GLU A 268 6.64 8.35 -1.63
N LEU A 269 5.67 7.64 -2.21
CA LEU A 269 4.32 8.16 -2.38
C LEU A 269 3.64 8.45 -1.05
N SER A 270 3.78 7.52 -0.10
CA SER A 270 3.21 7.60 1.25
C SER A 270 3.76 8.78 2.06
N LEU A 271 5.08 9.00 2.03
CA LEU A 271 5.77 10.04 2.80
C LEU A 271 5.83 11.40 2.09
N GLY A 272 5.72 11.40 0.76
CA GLY A 272 5.75 12.58 -0.08
C GLY A 272 4.36 13.14 -0.36
N LYS A 273 3.92 13.06 -1.62
CA LYS A 273 2.70 13.72 -2.12
C LYS A 273 1.46 13.34 -1.33
N LYS A 274 1.28 12.06 -0.99
CA LYS A 274 0.07 11.61 -0.30
C LYS A 274 -0.06 12.20 1.11
N ARG A 275 1.06 12.33 1.83
CA ARG A 275 1.09 12.98 3.15
C ARG A 275 0.57 14.43 3.09
N VAL A 276 0.94 15.18 2.05
CA VAL A 276 0.49 16.56 1.88
C VAL A 276 -1.03 16.62 1.67
N ILE A 277 -1.57 15.77 0.79
CA ILE A 277 -3.01 15.67 0.55
C ILE A 277 -3.76 15.22 1.81
N ALA A 278 -3.22 14.25 2.55
CA ALA A 278 -3.80 13.80 3.82
C ALA A 278 -3.93 14.94 4.84
N THR A 279 -2.89 15.76 4.97
CA THR A 279 -2.91 16.95 5.85
C THR A 279 -3.95 17.97 5.38
N GLN A 280 -4.06 18.20 4.06
CA GLN A 280 -5.07 19.10 3.50
C GLN A 280 -6.49 18.61 3.81
N CYS A 281 -6.78 17.33 3.59
CA CYS A 281 -8.11 16.77 3.84
C CYS A 281 -8.49 16.87 5.34
N LYS A 282 -7.52 16.63 6.23
CA LYS A 282 -7.70 16.83 7.68
C LYS A 282 -7.96 18.29 8.05
N GLY A 283 -7.27 19.23 7.40
CA GLY A 283 -7.49 20.67 7.58
C GLY A 283 -8.93 21.05 7.26
N LEU A 284 -9.39 20.67 6.06
CA LEU A 284 -10.75 20.93 5.59
C LEU A 284 -11.83 20.33 6.51
N LEU A 285 -11.65 19.09 6.97
CA LEU A 285 -12.58 18.47 7.93
C LEU A 285 -12.60 19.19 9.29
N ASN A 286 -11.46 19.68 9.76
CA ASN A 286 -11.42 20.47 10.99
C ASN A 286 -12.09 21.83 10.82
N GLU A 287 -11.91 22.49 9.69
CA GLU A 287 -12.59 23.75 9.38
C GLU A 287 -14.11 23.57 9.26
N LEU A 288 -14.58 22.49 8.61
CA LEU A 288 -15.99 22.10 8.58
C LEU A 288 -16.54 21.92 10.00
N LYS A 289 -15.88 21.10 10.81
CA LYS A 289 -16.26 20.83 12.20
C LYS A 289 -16.38 22.13 13.01
N ASN A 290 -15.39 23.02 12.90
CA ASN A 290 -15.37 24.29 13.62
C ASN A 290 -16.47 25.24 13.13
N THR A 291 -16.77 25.22 11.83
CA THR A 291 -17.86 26.00 11.23
C THR A 291 -19.21 25.54 11.80
N TYR A 292 -19.47 24.24 11.86
CA TYR A 292 -20.70 23.69 12.45
C TYR A 292 -20.80 24.02 13.95
N ALA A 293 -19.70 23.86 14.70
CA ALA A 293 -19.66 24.17 16.12
C ALA A 293 -19.93 25.65 16.42
N SER A 294 -19.38 26.57 15.62
CA SER A 294 -19.59 28.02 15.81
C SER A 294 -21.03 28.45 15.55
N GLN A 295 -21.68 27.89 14.52
CA GLN A 295 -23.10 28.15 14.23
C GLN A 295 -24.02 27.61 15.33
N ARG A 296 -23.64 26.50 15.96
CA ARG A 296 -24.35 25.97 17.14
C ARG A 296 -24.48 27.00 18.26
N PHE A 297 -23.39 27.72 18.56
CA PHE A 297 -23.38 28.75 19.61
C PHE A 297 -24.22 29.98 19.25
N GLN A 298 -24.33 30.30 17.96
CA GLN A 298 -25.20 31.38 17.49
C GLN A 298 -26.68 31.01 17.58
N ALA A 299 -27.05 29.74 17.34
CA ALA A 299 -28.43 29.27 17.43
C ALA A 299 -28.98 29.18 18.86
N THR A 300 -28.11 29.19 19.88
CA THR A 300 -28.49 29.15 21.30
C THR A 300 -28.55 30.52 21.98
N ARG A 301 -28.23 31.60 21.27
CA ARG A 301 -28.33 33.00 21.76
C ARG A 301 -29.62 33.64 21.25
#